data_AF-A0A7X8Q3N7-F1
#
_entry.id   AF-A0A7X8Q3N7-F1
#
_cell.length_a   1.000
_cell.length_b   1.000
_cell.length_c   1.000
_cell.angle_alpha   90.00
_cell.angle_beta   90.00
_cell.angle_gamma   90.00
#
_symmetry.space_group_name_H-M   'P 1'
#
loop_
_entity.id
_entity.type
_entity.pdbx_description
1 polymer ?
#
loop_
_entity_poly.entity_id
_entity_poly.type
_entity_poly.pdbx_seq_one_letter_code
_entity_poly.pdbx_strand_id
1 'polypeptide(L)'
;PLPGVFSWIIAALLAVQLILWAGYVWGKYVFGTGWEVDATRRWINSDLASLFKYGFLLLGTLLPLILFLWRINLEIIAAVLVLLGGLLMRWLAIRGGEERTWLPGERLYYARLPAGDEEFLKAWDNK
;
A
#
# COMPACT_ATOMS: atom_id res chain seq x y z
N PRO A 1 3.89 32.26 7.93
CA PRO A 1 3.58 31.26 8.97
C PRO A 1 2.07 31.11 9.16
N LEU A 2 1.57 29.89 9.02
CA LEU A 2 0.19 29.52 9.28
C LEU A 2 -0.18 29.94 10.72
N PRO A 3 -1.42 30.41 10.95
CA PRO A 3 -1.90 30.66 12.30
C PRO A 3 -1.78 29.37 13.12
N GLY A 4 -1.36 29.48 14.38
CA GLY A 4 -1.05 28.31 15.22
C GLY A 4 -2.20 27.29 15.28
N VAL A 5 -3.45 27.77 15.27
CA VAL A 5 -4.66 26.95 15.24
C VAL A 5 -4.70 26.03 14.02
N PHE A 6 -4.34 26.51 12.82
CA PHE A 6 -4.34 25.69 11.61
C PHE A 6 -3.27 24.60 11.66
N SER A 7 -2.08 24.89 12.20
CA SER A 7 -1.01 23.88 12.33
C SER A 7 -1.45 22.73 13.23
N TRP A 8 -2.13 23.02 14.35
CA TRP A 8 -2.68 22.01 15.24
C TRP A 8 -3.79 21.18 14.61
N ILE A 9 -4.70 21.81 13.86
CA ILE A 9 -5.76 21.10 13.13
C ILE A 9 -5.16 20.13 12.11
N ILE A 10 -4.18 20.59 11.31
CA ILE A 10 -3.53 19.75 10.31
C ILE A 10 -2.79 18.59 10.97
N ALA A 11 -2.06 18.83 12.06
CA ALA A 11 -1.40 17.78 12.83
C ALA A 11 -2.40 16.75 13.38
N ALA A 12 -3.55 17.21 13.91
CA ALA A 12 -4.60 16.32 14.38
C ALA A 12 -5.19 15.46 13.25
N LEU A 13 -5.42 16.04 12.07
CA LEU A 13 -5.90 15.31 10.89
C LEU A 13 -4.89 14.25 10.42
N LEU A 14 -3.59 14.58 10.40
CA LEU A 14 -2.53 13.63 10.06
C LEU A 14 -2.41 12.51 11.08
N ALA A 15 -2.58 12.81 12.37
CA ALA A 15 -2.61 11.79 13.42
C ALA A 15 -3.80 10.84 13.27
N VAL A 16 -5.00 11.38 13.00
CA VAL A 16 -6.20 10.58 12.70
C VAL A 16 -5.98 9.72 11.45
N GLN A 17 -5.42 10.29 10.38
CA GLN A 17 -5.08 9.55 9.16
C GLN A 17 -4.15 8.37 9.47
N LEU A 18 -3.11 8.59 10.27
CA LEU A 18 -2.17 7.53 10.67
C LEU A 18 -2.88 6.40 11.43
N ILE A 19 -3.76 6.74 12.37
CA ILE A 19 -4.55 5.76 13.14
C ILE A 19 -5.48 4.97 12.22
N LEU A 20 -6.18 5.64 11.30
CA LEU A 20 -7.09 4.99 10.35
C LEU A 20 -6.34 4.03 9.43
N TRP A 21 -5.17 4.41 8.93
CA TRP A 21 -4.35 3.53 8.09
C TRP A 21 -3.77 2.36 8.86
N ALA A 22 -3.28 2.59 10.08
CA ALA A 22 -2.81 1.51 10.95
C ALA A 22 -3.95 0.51 11.24
N GLY A 23 -5.14 1.01 11.58
CA GLY A 23 -6.33 0.20 11.80
C GLY A 23 -6.78 -0.55 10.55
N TYR A 24 -6.73 0.08 9.37
CA TYR A 24 -7.06 -0.55 8.10
C TYR A 24 -6.10 -1.71 7.77
N VAL A 25 -4.80 -1.46 7.83
CA VAL A 25 -3.76 -2.47 7.54
C VAL A 25 -3.84 -3.61 8.55
N TRP A 26 -3.99 -3.28 9.84
CA TRP A 26 -4.16 -4.28 10.89
C TRP A 26 -5.42 -5.12 10.67
N GLY A 27 -6.56 -4.48 10.41
CA GLY A 27 -7.83 -5.15 10.17
C GLY A 27 -7.80 -6.07 8.97
N LYS A 28 -7.20 -5.62 7.85
CA LYS A 28 -7.01 -6.44 6.65
C LYS A 28 -6.04 -7.60 6.88
N TYR A 29 -5.02 -7.41 7.71
CA TYR A 29 -4.07 -8.48 8.03
C TYR A 29 -4.66 -9.57 8.93
N VAL A 30 -5.49 -9.19 9.92
CA VAL A 30 -6.03 -10.12 10.93
C VAL A 30 -7.36 -10.73 10.50
N PHE A 31 -8.28 -9.91 9.98
CA PHE A 31 -9.66 -10.31 9.66
C PHE A 31 -9.90 -10.43 8.15
N GLY A 32 -8.88 -10.17 7.33
CA GLY A 32 -9.00 -10.25 5.89
C GLY A 32 -9.12 -11.69 5.40
N THR A 33 -9.70 -11.81 4.23
CA THR A 33 -9.64 -13.02 3.40
C THR A 33 -8.21 -13.26 2.89
N GLY A 34 -7.87 -14.48 2.44
CA GLY A 34 -6.48 -14.83 2.09
C GLY A 34 -5.80 -13.84 1.14
N TRP A 35 -6.52 -13.37 0.11
CA TRP A 35 -6.01 -12.37 -0.85
C TRP A 35 -5.86 -10.96 -0.25
N GLU A 36 -6.74 -10.57 0.67
CA GLU A 36 -6.60 -9.27 1.36
C GLU A 36 -5.39 -9.28 2.29
N VAL A 37 -5.12 -10.42 2.93
CA VAL A 37 -3.93 -10.62 3.74
C VAL A 37 -2.68 -10.59 2.84
N ASP A 38 -2.70 -11.23 1.67
CA ASP A 38 -1.58 -11.24 0.73
C ASP A 38 -1.27 -9.84 0.17
N ALA A 39 -2.30 -9.10 -0.25
CA ALA A 39 -2.18 -7.69 -0.65
C ALA A 39 -1.57 -6.83 0.47
N THR A 40 -2.03 -7.04 1.70
CA THR A 40 -1.51 -6.34 2.88
C THR A 40 -0.06 -6.74 3.19
N ARG A 41 0.29 -8.03 3.06
CA ARG A 41 1.66 -8.52 3.21
C ARG A 41 2.60 -7.88 2.19
N ARG A 42 2.12 -7.60 0.97
CA ARG A 42 2.94 -6.92 -0.03
C ARG A 42 3.35 -5.51 0.40
N TRP A 43 2.45 -4.78 1.06
CA TRP A 43 2.77 -3.46 1.62
C TRP A 43 3.68 -3.50 2.84
N ILE A 44 3.70 -4.61 3.58
CA ILE A 44 4.50 -4.70 4.81
C ILE A 44 5.88 -5.30 4.53
N ASN A 45 5.99 -6.33 3.69
CA ASN A 45 7.19 -7.15 3.59
C ASN A 45 7.67 -7.48 2.16
N SER A 46 6.96 -7.06 1.11
CA SER A 46 7.30 -7.43 -0.27
C SER A 46 7.76 -6.23 -1.11
N ASP A 47 7.54 -6.32 -2.43
CA ASP A 47 7.84 -5.34 -3.48
C ASP A 47 7.34 -3.92 -3.20
N LEU A 48 6.19 -3.77 -2.52
CA LEU A 48 5.59 -2.47 -2.21
C LEU A 48 6.00 -1.91 -0.84
N ALA A 49 6.77 -2.67 -0.05
CA ALA A 49 7.03 -2.34 1.34
C ALA A 49 7.86 -1.08 1.54
N SER A 50 8.85 -0.86 0.68
CA SER A 50 9.70 0.34 0.74
C SER A 50 8.88 1.60 0.50
N LEU A 51 8.00 1.58 -0.51
CA LEU A 51 7.12 2.69 -0.86
C LEU A 51 6.09 2.95 0.24
N PHE A 52 5.54 1.91 0.86
CA PHE A 52 4.61 2.06 1.98
C PHE A 52 5.30 2.65 3.23
N LYS A 53 6.43 2.06 3.67
CA LYS A 53 7.11 2.46 4.91
C LYS A 53 7.81 3.81 4.78
N TYR A 54 8.63 3.99 3.75
CA TYR A 54 9.44 5.19 3.60
C TYR A 54 8.70 6.30 2.84
N GLY A 55 7.98 5.94 1.78
CA GLY A 55 7.22 6.90 0.99
C GLY A 55 5.99 7.41 1.74
N PHE A 56 5.04 6.53 2.03
CA PHE A 56 3.76 6.94 2.62
C PHE A 56 3.85 7.25 4.12
N LEU A 57 4.34 6.30 4.93
CA LEU A 57 4.35 6.45 6.38
C LEU A 57 5.36 7.50 6.84
N LEU A 58 6.62 7.38 6.43
CA LEU A 58 7.66 8.30 6.88
C LEU A 58 7.57 9.67 6.20
N LEU A 59 7.68 9.74 4.87
CA LEU A 59 7.70 11.02 4.15
C LEU A 59 6.31 11.65 4.00
N GLY A 60 5.27 10.85 3.75
CA GLY A 60 3.92 11.34 3.51
C GLY A 60 3.11 11.69 4.77
N THR A 61 3.46 11.11 5.93
CA THR A 61 2.64 11.22 7.15
C THR A 61 3.46 11.70 8.36
N LEU A 62 4.47 10.94 8.79
CA LEU A 62 5.23 11.24 10.01
C LEU A 62 6.05 12.52 9.90
N LEU A 63 6.77 12.71 8.80
CA LEU A 63 7.59 13.91 8.61
C LEU A 63 6.73 15.19 8.57
N PRO A 64 5.65 15.28 7.78
CA PRO A 64 4.74 16.42 7.84
C PRO A 64 4.11 16.63 9.22
N LEU A 65 3.71 15.56 9.92
CA LEU A 65 3.19 15.63 11.28
C LEU A 65 4.18 16.31 12.24
N ILE A 66 5.45 15.90 12.20
CA ILE A 66 6.53 16.51 12.98
C ILE A 66 6.69 17.98 12.59
N LEU A 67 6.73 18.30 11.29
CA LEU A 67 6.90 19.69 10.83
C LEU A 67 5.79 20.61 11.34
N PHE A 68 4.54 20.15 11.36
CA PHE A 68 3.40 20.93 11.87
C PHE A 68 3.35 21.00 13.40
N LEU A 69 3.71 19.94 14.13
CA LEU A 69 3.75 19.93 15.60
C LEU A 69 4.83 20.88 16.16
N TRP A 70 6.02 20.85 15.58
CA TRP A 70 7.13 21.72 15.99
C TRP A 70 7.12 23.10 15.32
N ARG A 71 6.14 23.37 14.45
CA ARG A 71 5.96 24.65 13.75
C ARG A 71 7.23 25.11 13.03
N ILE A 72 7.89 24.16 12.36
CA ILE A 72 9.08 24.43 11.56
C ILE A 72 8.64 25.20 10.31
N ASN A 73 9.40 26.23 9.91
CA ASN A 73 9.09 27.14 8.78
C ASN A 73 9.25 26.47 7.39
N LEU A 74 8.73 25.26 7.21
CA LEU A 74 8.77 24.46 5.97
C LEU A 74 7.36 24.01 5.57
N GLU A 75 6.35 24.84 5.82
CA GLU A 75 4.92 24.53 5.62
C GLU A 75 4.58 24.11 4.19
N ILE A 76 5.20 24.76 3.19
CA ILE A 76 4.99 24.42 1.77
C ILE A 76 5.51 23.01 1.47
N ILE A 77 6.71 22.69 1.97
CA ILE A 77 7.30 21.36 1.78
C ILE A 77 6.44 20.31 2.48
N ALA A 78 5.99 20.59 3.71
CA ALA A 78 5.09 19.71 4.44
C ALA A 78 3.78 19.45 3.66
N ALA A 79 3.17 20.49 3.09
CA ALA A 79 1.97 20.35 2.26
C ALA A 79 2.21 19.50 1.01
N VAL A 80 3.32 19.72 0.30
CA VAL A 80 3.71 18.92 -0.88
C VAL A 80 3.92 17.45 -0.51
N LEU A 81 4.59 17.19 0.62
CA LEU A 81 4.82 15.84 1.13
C LEU A 81 3.51 15.12 1.47
N VAL A 82 2.55 15.81 2.09
CA VAL A 82 1.22 15.23 2.39
C VAL A 82 0.48 14.86 1.11
N LEU A 83 0.50 15.73 0.09
CA LEU A 83 -0.13 15.43 -1.21
C LEU A 83 0.55 14.26 -1.91
N LEU A 84 1.89 14.22 -1.91
CA LEU A 84 2.66 13.12 -2.48
C LEU A 84 2.40 11.82 -1.74
N GLY A 85 2.33 11.85 -0.41
CA GLY A 85 1.92 10.71 0.41
C GLY A 85 0.53 10.19 0.05
N GLY A 86 -0.44 11.11 -0.13
CA GLY A 86 -1.80 10.75 -0.56
C GLY A 86 -1.86 10.12 -1.95
N LEU A 87 -1.10 10.65 -2.91
CA LEU A 87 -0.98 10.08 -4.26
C LEU A 87 -0.33 8.70 -4.22
N LEU A 88 0.78 8.56 -3.49
CA LEU A 88 1.50 7.31 -3.35
C LEU A 88 0.61 6.24 -2.70
N MET A 89 -0.18 6.62 -1.69
CA MET A 89 -1.09 5.68 -1.03
C MET A 89 -2.23 5.22 -1.93
N ARG A 90 -2.78 6.11 -2.77
CA ARG A 90 -3.78 5.72 -3.78
C ARG A 90 -3.18 4.75 -4.80
N TRP A 91 -1.95 5.00 -5.23
CA TRP A 91 -1.27 4.10 -6.15
C TRP A 91 -0.98 2.73 -5.51
N LEU A 92 -0.54 2.69 -4.25
CA LEU A 92 -0.36 1.45 -3.48
C LEU A 92 -1.68 0.68 -3.31
N ALA A 93 -2.78 1.38 -3.05
CA ALA A 93 -4.12 0.80 -2.96
C ALA A 93 -4.52 0.07 -4.24
N ILE A 94 -4.26 0.68 -5.39
CA ILE A 94 -4.53 0.09 -6.70
C ILE A 94 -3.61 -1.11 -6.95
N ARG A 95 -2.30 -0.91 -6.81
CA ARG A 95 -1.29 -1.93 -7.13
C ARG A 95 -1.32 -3.13 -6.19
N GLY A 96 -1.70 -2.93 -4.93
CA GLY A 96 -1.95 -4.01 -3.98
C GLY A 96 -3.16 -4.87 -4.34
N GLY A 97 -4.13 -4.31 -5.07
CA GLY A 97 -5.35 -5.00 -5.52
C GLY A 97 -5.32 -5.50 -6.97
N GLU A 98 -4.21 -5.31 -7.70
CA GLU A 98 -4.08 -5.76 -9.10
C GLU A 98 -4.05 -7.29 -9.24
N GLU A 99 -3.71 -8.02 -8.18
CA GLU A 99 -3.87 -9.47 -8.17
C GLU A 99 -5.36 -9.82 -8.11
N ARG A 100 -5.89 -10.19 -9.28
CA ARG A 100 -7.28 -10.63 -9.43
C ARG A 100 -7.58 -11.72 -8.39
N THR A 101 -8.74 -11.60 -7.74
CA THR A 101 -9.28 -12.67 -6.92
C THR A 101 -9.64 -13.86 -7.80
N TRP A 102 -8.77 -14.88 -7.80
CA TRP A 102 -9.07 -16.14 -8.47
C TRP A 102 -10.26 -16.81 -7.80
N LEU A 103 -11.29 -17.11 -8.59
CA LEU A 103 -12.41 -17.91 -8.11
C LEU A 103 -11.90 -19.31 -7.73
N PRO A 104 -12.52 -19.99 -6.74
CA PRO A 104 -12.09 -21.34 -6.34
C PRO A 104 -12.02 -22.32 -7.53
N GLY A 105 -12.98 -22.24 -8.45
CA GLY A 105 -13.00 -23.05 -9.67
C GLY A 105 -11.90 -22.71 -10.68
N GLU A 106 -11.49 -21.44 -10.74
CA GLU A 106 -10.38 -21.03 -11.60
C GLU A 106 -9.06 -21.59 -11.08
N ARG A 107 -8.80 -21.51 -9.76
CA ARG A 107 -7.58 -22.11 -9.17
C ARG A 107 -7.47 -23.60 -9.49
N LEU A 108 -8.59 -24.33 -9.40
CA LEU A 108 -8.66 -25.75 -9.77
C LEU A 108 -8.43 -25.99 -11.27
N TYR A 109 -8.98 -25.11 -12.13
CA TYR A 109 -8.76 -25.18 -13.57
C TYR A 109 -7.28 -24.95 -13.92
N TYR A 110 -6.67 -23.88 -13.41
CA TYR A 110 -5.25 -23.56 -13.66
C TYR A 110 -4.30 -24.61 -13.06
N ALA A 111 -4.64 -25.22 -11.92
CA ALA A 111 -3.85 -26.30 -11.33
C ALA A 111 -3.85 -27.59 -12.18
N ARG A 112 -4.80 -27.73 -13.11
CA ARG A 112 -4.89 -28.86 -14.06
C ARG A 112 -4.33 -28.52 -15.43
N LEU A 113 -3.99 -27.25 -15.68
CA LEU A 113 -3.37 -26.88 -16.93
C LEU A 113 -1.95 -27.43 -16.98
N PRO A 114 -1.50 -27.89 -18.16
CA PRO A 114 -0.14 -28.37 -18.31
C PRO A 114 0.89 -27.26 -18.06
N ALA A 115 1.94 -27.61 -17.33
CA ALA A 115 2.99 -26.68 -16.90
C ALA A 115 4.01 -26.36 -18.02
N GLY A 116 3.95 -27.07 -19.14
CA GLY A 116 4.91 -26.90 -20.26
C GLY A 116 5.95 -28.01 -20.33
N ASP A 117 6.07 -28.79 -19.25
CA ASP A 117 7.10 -29.82 -19.10
C ASP A 117 6.65 -31.20 -19.60
N GLU A 118 5.35 -31.35 -19.86
CA GLU A 118 4.75 -32.63 -20.20
C GLU A 118 5.22 -33.15 -21.56
N GLU A 119 5.48 -34.46 -21.63
CA GLU A 119 6.02 -35.11 -22.84
C GLU A 119 5.13 -34.93 -24.07
N PHE A 120 3.82 -34.80 -23.89
CA PHE A 120 2.89 -34.58 -25.01
C PHE A 120 3.03 -33.20 -25.67
N LEU A 121 3.59 -32.20 -24.98
CA LEU A 121 3.89 -30.90 -25.56
C LEU A 121 5.15 -30.95 -26.43
N LYS A 122 6.13 -31.79 -26.05
CA LYS A 122 7.39 -32.00 -26.80
C LYS A 122 7.21 -32.91 -28.02
N ALA A 123 6.11 -33.67 -28.07
CA ALA A 123 5.82 -34.60 -29.17
C ALA A 123 5.72 -33.92 -30.55
N TRP A 124 5.46 -32.60 -30.60
CA TRP A 124 5.27 -31.84 -31.83
C TRP A 124 6.42 -30.87 -32.15
N ASP A 125 7.47 -30.80 -31.31
CA ASP A 125 8.60 -29.86 -31.45
C ASP A 125 9.72 -30.38 -32.36
N ASN A 126 9.56 -31.59 -32.92
CA ASN A 126 10.47 -32.18 -33.92
C ASN A 126 10.10 -31.76 -35.35
N LYS A 127 10.22 -30.47 -35.67
CA LYS A 127 10.30 -29.97 -37.05
C LYS A 127 11.54 -29.11 -37.27
#